data_AF-A0A7H9AQA2-F1
#
_entry.id   AF-A0A7H9AQA2-F1
#
_cell.length_a   1.000
_cell.length_b   1.000
_cell.length_c   1.000
_cell.angle_alpha   90.00
_cell.angle_beta   90.00
_cell.angle_gamma   90.00
#
_symmetry.space_group_name_H-M   'P 1'
#
loop_
_entity.id
_entity.type
_entity.pdbx_description
1 polymer ?
#
loop_
_entity_poly.entity_id
_entity_poly.type
_entity_poly.pdbx_seq_one_letter_code
_entity_poly.pdbx_strand_id
1 'polypeptide(L)'
;MKNSILIIILLVLPFIGTSQELYTVQMDVYQTLQTPAAGNKIRLPMNNTTIVMGGLNDLDGLGNYFNIYGSKLIVDSLDTGTDGIKRVVLRREDGRNFLDLFPTITAKLIPLYRSGNNKENSINYKADE
;
A
#
# COMPACT_ATOMS: atom_id res chain seq x y z
N MET A 1 -20.88 45.51 -3.60
CA MET A 1 -21.35 44.14 -3.95
C MET A 1 -20.23 43.22 -4.44
N LYS A 2 -19.37 43.65 -5.38
CA LYS A 2 -18.24 42.81 -5.86
C LYS A 2 -17.25 42.38 -4.76
N ASN A 3 -16.90 43.28 -3.84
CA ASN A 3 -15.95 43.00 -2.77
C ASN A 3 -16.52 42.04 -1.71
N SER A 4 -17.84 42.06 -1.50
CA SER A 4 -18.53 41.18 -0.56
C SER A 4 -18.52 39.73 -1.04
N ILE A 5 -18.62 39.51 -2.36
CA ILE A 5 -18.56 38.18 -2.99
C ILE A 5 -17.15 37.59 -2.85
N LEU A 6 -16.11 38.40 -3.04
CA LEU A 6 -14.71 37.97 -2.89
C LEU A 6 -14.42 37.44 -1.47
N ILE A 7 -14.93 38.13 -0.45
CA ILE A 7 -14.75 37.75 0.96
C ILE A 7 -15.44 36.42 1.26
N ILE A 8 -16.64 36.20 0.72
CA ILE A 8 -17.38 34.94 0.89
C ILE A 8 -16.61 33.78 0.24
N ILE A 9 -16.08 33.97 -0.97
CA ILE A 9 -15.26 32.94 -1.65
C ILE A 9 -14.00 32.63 -0.83
N LEU A 10 -13.34 33.66 -0.29
CA LEU A 10 -12.12 33.49 0.51
C LEU A 10 -12.38 32.74 1.82
N LEU A 11 -13.57 32.91 2.42
CA LEU A 11 -13.97 32.22 3.65
C LEU A 11 -14.37 30.75 3.45
N VAL A 12 -14.81 30.38 2.25
CA VAL A 12 -15.26 28.99 1.96
C VAL A 12 -14.10 28.08 1.51
N LEU A 13 -13.02 28.64 0.97
CA LEU A 13 -11.83 27.88 0.53
C LEU A 13 -11.21 26.92 1.56
N PRO A 14 -11.06 27.24 2.86
CA PRO A 14 -10.43 26.32 3.81
C PRO A 14 -11.28 25.07 4.12
N PHE A 15 -12.56 25.03 3.73
CA PHE A 15 -13.45 23.89 3.98
C PHE A 15 -13.35 22.78 2.94
N ILE A 16 -12.59 22.96 1.85
CA ILE A 16 -12.42 21.98 0.76
C ILE A 16 -11.14 21.14 0.94
N GLY A 17 -10.61 21.05 2.17
CA GLY A 17 -9.45 20.22 2.45
C GLY A 17 -9.78 18.73 2.39
N THR A 18 -9.27 18.01 1.40
CA THR A 18 -9.24 16.54 1.45
C THR A 18 -8.08 16.10 2.33
N SER A 19 -8.33 15.21 3.30
CA SER A 19 -7.26 14.60 4.10
C SER A 19 -6.55 13.54 3.26
N GLN A 20 -5.25 13.69 3.04
CA GLN A 20 -4.44 12.65 2.42
C GLN A 20 -4.28 11.48 3.39
N GLU A 21 -4.75 10.29 3.00
CA GLU A 21 -4.49 9.08 3.76
C GLU A 21 -3.09 8.54 3.44
N LEU A 22 -2.30 8.31 4.48
CA LEU A 22 -0.95 7.75 4.36
C LEU A 22 -0.94 6.30 4.85
N TYR A 23 -0.33 5.42 4.04
CA TYR A 23 -0.22 4.00 4.32
C TYR A 23 1.24 3.55 4.34
N THR A 24 1.49 2.53 5.15
CA THR A 24 2.71 1.73 5.18
C THR A 24 2.47 0.44 4.40
N VAL A 25 3.34 0.14 3.42
CA VAL A 25 3.26 -1.09 2.61
C VAL A 25 4.11 -2.21 3.20
N GLN A 26 3.46 -3.25 3.70
CA GLN A 26 4.09 -4.46 4.22
C GLN A 26 3.96 -5.62 3.24
N MET A 27 5.08 -6.12 2.73
CA MET A 27 5.11 -7.34 1.91
C MET A 27 4.69 -8.56 2.75
N ASP A 28 3.85 -9.44 2.20
CA ASP A 28 3.58 -10.70 2.88
C ASP A 28 4.80 -11.61 2.86
N VAL A 29 5.04 -12.26 4.00
CA VAL A 29 6.17 -13.20 4.18
C VAL A 29 6.07 -14.41 3.26
N TYR A 30 4.84 -14.86 2.97
CA TYR A 30 4.58 -16.02 2.13
C TYR A 30 3.92 -15.58 0.83
N GLN A 31 4.60 -15.84 -0.29
CA GLN A 31 4.09 -15.58 -1.62
C GLN A 31 3.63 -16.89 -2.26
N THR A 32 2.51 -16.87 -2.97
CA THR A 32 1.93 -18.06 -3.60
C THR A 32 2.23 -18.04 -5.09
N LEU A 33 2.72 -19.15 -5.63
CA LEU A 33 2.90 -19.34 -7.07
C LEU A 33 1.54 -19.61 -7.72
N GLN A 34 1.16 -18.81 -8.72
CA GLN A 34 -0.02 -19.08 -9.58
C GLN A 34 0.27 -20.16 -10.63
N THR A 35 1.07 -21.18 -10.30
CA THR A 35 1.31 -22.33 -11.19
C THR A 35 0.24 -23.38 -10.91
N PRO A 36 -0.38 -24.00 -11.94
CA PRO A 36 -1.46 -24.98 -11.74
C PRO A 36 -1.04 -26.25 -10.97
N ALA A 37 0.26 -26.47 -10.79
CA ALA A 37 0.80 -27.58 -10.00
C ALA A 37 1.18 -27.13 -8.59
N ALA A 38 0.24 -27.32 -7.65
CA ALA A 38 0.37 -27.20 -6.20
C ALA A 38 0.72 -25.79 -5.65
N GLY A 39 -0.07 -25.36 -4.66
CA GLY A 39 0.04 -24.06 -3.96
C GLY A 39 1.30 -23.91 -3.10
N ASN A 40 2.46 -23.99 -3.74
CA ASN A 40 3.76 -23.81 -3.13
C ASN A 40 3.89 -22.37 -2.65
N LYS A 41 4.09 -22.22 -1.34
CA LYS A 41 4.36 -20.94 -0.69
C LYS A 41 5.86 -20.79 -0.51
N ILE A 42 6.43 -19.73 -1.06
CA ILE A 42 7.84 -19.39 -0.85
C ILE A 42 7.91 -18.29 0.18
N ARG A 43 8.81 -18.47 1.15
CA ARG A 43 9.11 -17.46 2.16
C ARG A 43 10.07 -16.43 1.58
N LEU A 44 9.66 -15.16 1.51
CA LEU A 44 10.56 -14.08 1.14
C LEU A 44 11.50 -13.76 2.32
N PRO A 45 12.82 -13.58 2.07
CA PRO A 45 13.78 -13.24 3.12
C PRO A 45 13.70 -11.77 3.57
N MET A 46 12.78 -10.97 3.03
CA MET A 46 12.61 -9.56 3.40
C MET A 46 11.36 -9.36 4.28
N ASN A 47 11.58 -8.94 5.53
CA ASN A 47 10.53 -8.50 6.46
C ASN A 47 10.43 -6.96 6.54
N ASN A 48 11.28 -6.23 5.81
CA ASN A 48 11.45 -4.80 6.06
C ASN A 48 10.56 -3.98 5.13
N THR A 49 9.52 -3.49 5.77
CA THR A 49 8.49 -2.57 5.31
C THR A 49 8.94 -1.14 5.62
N THR A 50 8.88 -0.21 4.66
CA THR A 50 8.40 1.17 4.85
C THR A 50 8.48 1.93 3.53
N ILE A 51 7.31 2.27 2.99
CA ILE A 51 7.14 3.40 2.07
C ILE A 51 5.89 4.11 2.56
N VAL A 52 6.02 5.40 2.86
CA VAL A 52 4.92 6.29 3.24
C VAL A 52 4.38 6.90 1.95
N MET A 53 3.19 6.49 1.53
CA MET A 53 2.57 7.01 0.31
C MET A 53 1.34 7.82 0.67
N GLY A 54 1.36 9.09 0.33
CA GLY A 54 0.22 9.99 0.43
C GLY A 54 -0.66 9.82 -0.79
N GLY A 55 -1.92 9.46 -0.56
CA GLY A 55 -2.97 9.37 -1.58
C GLY A 55 -2.69 8.30 -2.65
N LEU A 56 -3.43 7.19 -2.61
CA LEU A 56 -3.71 6.48 -3.86
C LEU A 56 -4.28 7.55 -4.81
N ASN A 57 -3.58 7.83 -5.91
CA ASN A 57 -4.04 8.80 -6.89
C ASN A 57 -5.30 8.22 -7.55
N ASP A 58 -6.47 8.46 -6.95
CA ASP A 58 -7.79 8.19 -7.54
C ASP A 58 -8.09 9.13 -8.72
N LEU A 59 -7.15 9.99 -9.09
CA LEU A 59 -7.28 10.86 -10.24
C LEU A 59 -7.00 10.08 -11.53
N ASP A 60 -8.11 9.64 -12.11
CA ASP A 60 -8.32 9.49 -13.55
C ASP A 60 -8.00 8.10 -14.16
N GLY A 61 -8.75 7.08 -13.73
CA GLY A 61 -9.05 5.89 -14.55
C GLY A 61 -7.88 4.96 -14.92
N LEU A 62 -6.66 5.28 -14.51
CA LEU A 62 -5.43 4.60 -14.93
C LEU A 62 -4.81 3.74 -13.83
N GLY A 63 -5.65 3.17 -12.96
CA GLY A 63 -5.25 2.19 -11.95
C GLY A 63 -4.37 2.75 -10.82
N ASN A 64 -4.57 2.22 -9.62
CA ASN A 64 -3.71 2.53 -8.50
C ASN A 64 -2.32 1.94 -8.76
N TYR A 65 -1.26 2.74 -8.61
CA TYR A 65 0.11 2.27 -8.75
C TYR A 65 1.01 2.79 -7.63
N PHE A 66 2.06 2.03 -7.34
CA PHE A 66 3.10 2.35 -6.39
C PHE A 66 4.41 2.55 -7.13
N ASN A 67 5.15 3.61 -6.83
CA ASN A 67 6.51 3.78 -7.30
C ASN A 67 7.48 3.36 -6.19
N ILE A 68 8.17 2.24 -6.38
CA ILE A 68 9.11 1.68 -5.42
C ILE A 68 10.50 1.69 -6.06
N TYR A 69 11.39 2.57 -5.56
CA TYR A 69 12.77 2.71 -6.05
C TYR A 69 12.86 2.84 -7.60
N GLY A 70 11.96 3.60 -8.20
CA GLY A 70 11.91 3.80 -9.66
C GLY A 70 11.21 2.66 -10.43
N SER A 71 10.77 1.60 -9.76
CA SER A 71 9.93 0.56 -10.35
C SER A 71 8.46 0.86 -10.09
N LYS A 72 7.65 0.98 -11.15
CA LYS A 72 6.21 1.15 -11.05
C LYS A 72 5.54 -0.21 -10.85
N LEU A 73 4.76 -0.34 -9.77
CA LEU A 73 3.95 -1.50 -9.45
C LEU A 73 2.47 -1.11 -9.59
N ILE A 74 1.71 -1.88 -10.34
CA ILE A 74 0.28 -1.68 -10.55
C ILE A 74 -0.48 -2.55 -9.54
N VAL A 75 -1.55 -2.00 -8.97
CA VAL A 75 -2.50 -2.76 -8.14
C VAL A 75 -3.39 -3.60 -9.05
N ASP A 76 -3.20 -4.91 -9.00
CA ASP A 76 -3.96 -5.90 -9.76
C ASP A 76 -5.29 -6.23 -9.05
N SER A 77 -5.27 -6.29 -7.71
CA SER A 77 -6.48 -6.37 -6.89
C SER A 77 -6.27 -5.73 -5.53
N LEU A 78 -7.37 -5.27 -4.93
CA LEU A 78 -7.40 -4.63 -3.62
C LEU A 78 -8.62 -5.13 -2.83
N ASP A 79 -8.38 -5.63 -1.64
CA ASP A 79 -9.39 -6.04 -0.67
C ASP A 79 -9.22 -5.21 0.61
N THR A 80 -10.31 -4.61 1.10
CA THR A 80 -10.27 -3.74 2.28
C THR A 80 -10.86 -4.48 3.47
N GLY A 81 -10.01 -4.75 4.47
CA GLY A 81 -10.45 -5.34 5.73
C GLY A 81 -11.30 -4.38 6.56
N THR A 82 -12.10 -4.95 7.47
CA THR A 82 -12.92 -4.19 8.43
C THR A 82 -12.08 -3.37 9.42
N ASP A 83 -10.79 -3.67 9.52
CA ASP A 83 -9.78 -2.98 10.31
C ASP A 83 -9.09 -1.82 9.55
N GLY A 84 -9.50 -1.55 8.31
CA GLY A 84 -8.88 -0.53 7.46
C GLY A 84 -7.52 -0.94 6.87
N ILE A 85 -7.06 -2.17 7.13
CA ILE A 85 -5.89 -2.73 6.46
C ILE A 85 -6.34 -3.20 5.09
N LYS A 86 -5.65 -2.73 4.05
CA LYS A 86 -5.96 -3.14 2.67
C LYS A 86 -4.98 -4.22 2.22
N ARG A 87 -5.47 -5.37 1.78
CA ARG A 87 -4.65 -6.39 1.11
C ARG A 87 -4.60 -6.04 -0.37
N VAL A 88 -3.40 -5.98 -0.93
CA VAL A 88 -3.17 -5.63 -2.32
C VAL A 88 -2.33 -6.68 -3.03
N VAL A 89 -2.70 -6.98 -4.26
CA VAL A 89 -1.89 -7.77 -5.19
C VAL A 89 -1.21 -6.80 -6.14
N LEU A 90 0.10 -6.86 -6.22
CA LEU A 90 0.92 -5.94 -7.01
C LEU A 90 1.56 -6.69 -8.18
N ARG A 91 1.56 -6.06 -9.34
CA ARG A 91 2.24 -6.52 -10.55
C ARG A 91 3.20 -5.45 -11.03
N ARG A 92 4.35 -5.81 -11.58
CA ARG A 92 5.25 -4.81 -12.20
C ARG A 92 4.61 -4.26 -13.47
N GLU A 93 4.68 -2.95 -13.67
CA GLU A 93 4.21 -2.32 -14.93
C GLU A 93 4.92 -2.91 -16.15
N ASP A 94 6.21 -3.19 -16.03
CA ASP A 94 7.04 -3.74 -17.11
C ASP A 94 6.74 -5.20 -17.47
N GLY A 95 5.77 -5.84 -16.79
CA GLY A 95 5.33 -7.21 -17.06
C GLY A 95 6.34 -8.30 -16.69
N ARG A 96 7.48 -7.94 -16.10
CA ARG A 96 8.46 -8.93 -15.62
C ARG A 96 7.99 -9.58 -14.32
N ASN A 97 8.52 -10.77 -14.05
CA ASN A 97 8.29 -11.45 -12.80
C ASN A 97 9.18 -10.86 -11.69
N PHE A 98 8.66 -10.77 -10.47
CA PHE A 98 9.45 -10.53 -9.28
C PHE A 98 10.36 -11.74 -9.02
N LEU A 99 11.66 -11.48 -8.86
CA LEU A 99 12.68 -12.52 -8.68
C LEU A 99 12.65 -13.59 -9.79
N ASP A 100 12.20 -13.22 -11.00
CA ASP A 100 11.97 -14.12 -12.14
C ASP A 100 10.94 -15.26 -11.91
N LEU A 101 10.28 -15.28 -10.74
CA LEU A 101 9.42 -16.37 -10.29
C LEU A 101 7.95 -15.97 -10.12
N PHE A 102 7.69 -14.77 -9.59
CA PHE A 102 6.33 -14.38 -9.22
C PHE A 102 5.80 -13.30 -10.17
N PRO A 103 4.72 -13.55 -10.93
CA PRO A 103 4.11 -12.50 -11.76
C PRO A 103 3.48 -11.40 -10.91
N THR A 104 3.03 -11.75 -9.70
CA THR A 104 2.44 -10.83 -8.74
C THR A 104 2.94 -11.10 -7.33
N ILE A 105 2.88 -10.09 -6.46
CA ILE A 105 3.23 -10.19 -5.05
C ILE A 105 2.08 -9.64 -4.19
N THR A 106 1.85 -10.25 -3.04
CA THR A 106 0.86 -9.76 -2.07
C THR A 106 1.51 -8.87 -1.02
N ALA A 107 0.83 -7.78 -0.71
CA ALA A 107 1.22 -6.84 0.35
C ALA A 107 0.00 -6.34 1.11
N LYS A 108 0.24 -5.77 2.29
CA LYS A 108 -0.75 -5.13 3.15
C LYS A 108 -0.44 -3.65 3.27
N LEU A 109 -1.45 -2.82 3.05
CA LEU A 109 -1.41 -1.39 3.32
C LEU A 109 -1.95 -1.18 4.72
N ILE A 110 -1.07 -0.80 5.64
CA ILE A 110 -1.40 -0.51 7.03
C ILE A 110 -1.50 1.00 7.18
N PRO A 111 -2.63 1.56 7.62
CA PRO A 111 -2.74 2.99 7.87
C PRO A 111 -1.67 3.47 8.87
N LEU A 112 -1.02 4.61 8.61
CA LEU A 112 0.10 5.07 9.44
C LEU A 112 -0.27 5.25 10.92
N TYR A 113 -1.48 5.73 11.20
CA TYR A 113 -1.98 5.91 12.57
C TYR A 113 -2.08 4.59 13.36
N ARG A 114 -2.15 3.43 12.69
CA ARG A 114 -2.08 2.10 13.33
C ARG A 114 -0.66 1.54 13.41
N SER A 115 0.23 1.96 12.51
CA SER A 115 1.59 1.42 12.43
C SER A 115 2.45 1.73 13.67
N GLY A 116 2.13 2.80 14.42
CA GLY A 116 2.84 3.16 15.65
C GLY A 116 2.63 2.18 16.81
N ASN A 117 1.48 1.50 16.87
CA ASN A 117 1.14 0.59 17.98
C ASN A 117 1.67 -0.84 17.79
N ASN A 118 2.06 -1.23 16.58
CA ASN A 118 2.52 -2.59 16.29
C ASN A 118 4.03 -2.81 16.53
N LYS A 119 4.81 -1.76 16.82
CA LYS A 119 6.25 -1.90 17.09
C LYS A 119 6.54 -2.58 18.44
N GLU A 120 5.61 -2.57 19.39
CA GLU A 120 5.79 -3.19 20.71
C GLU A 120 5.70 -4.73 20.69
N ASN A 121 5.13 -5.35 19.64
CA ASN A 121 4.96 -6.81 19.58
C ASN A 121 6.04 -7.55 18.76
N SER A 122 7.15 -6.88 18.39
CA SER A 122 8.21 -7.50 17.57
C SER A 122 9.46 -7.98 18.34
N ILE A 123 9.42 -7.93 19.69
CA ILE A 123 10.51 -8.41 20.56
C ILE A 123 10.04 -9.60 21.41
N ASN A 124 9.85 -10.76 20.80
CA ASN A 124 10.00 -12.04 21.49
C ASN A 124 10.06 -13.20 20.48
N TYR A 125 11.18 -13.32 19.78
CA TYR A 125 11.66 -14.64 19.41
C TYR A 125 12.89 -14.91 20.28
N LYS A 126 12.62 -15.43 21.49
CA LYS A 126 13.62 -16.19 22.24
C LYS A 126 13.95 -17.40 21.38
N ALA A 127 15.18 -17.44 20.87
CA ALA A 127 15.82 -18.69 20.52
C ALA A 127 16.09 -19.41 21.85
N ASP A 128 15.32 -20.46 22.12
CA ASP A 128 15.72 -21.46 23.10
C ASP A 128 16.35 -22.62 22.30
N GLU A 129 17.51 -23.02 22.80
CA GLU A 129 18.51 -23.97 22.27
C GLU A 129 17.99 -25.38 21.95
#